data_AF-A0A2S0IEK1-F1
#
_entry.id   AF-A0A2S0IEK1-F1
#
_cell.length_a   1.000
_cell.length_b   1.000
_cell.length_c   1.000
_cell.angle_alpha   90.00
_cell.angle_beta   90.00
_cell.angle_gamma   90.00
#
_symmetry.space_group_name_H-M   'P 1'
#
loop_
_entity.id
_entity.type
_entity.pdbx_description
1 polymer ?
#
loop_
_entity_poly.entity_id
_entity_poly.type
_entity_poly.pdbx_seq_one_letter_code
_entity_poly.pdbx_strand_id
1 'polypeptide(L)'
;MKKAVPPARPVRWQASHISEARNRVGLPQADFAELLGVSVRTLQDWEQGRRNPSGAAQTLLRVAMLHPETLRHLSSQDAPAWP
;
A
#
# COMPACT_ATOMS: atom_id res chain seq x y z
N MET A 1 32.81 15.86 20.77
CA MET A 1 32.31 15.23 19.52
C MET A 1 31.06 14.43 19.84
N LYS A 2 29.88 14.81 19.35
CA LYS A 2 28.65 14.02 19.55
C LYS A 2 28.62 12.93 18.46
N LYS A 3 28.65 11.65 18.84
CA LYS A 3 28.50 10.55 17.88
C LYS A 3 27.07 10.58 17.32
N ALA A 4 26.93 10.69 16.01
CA ALA A 4 25.64 10.58 15.35
C ALA A 4 25.14 9.13 15.46
N VAL A 5 23.90 8.95 15.92
CA VAL A 5 23.20 7.67 15.84
C VAL A 5 22.92 7.40 14.35
N PRO A 6 23.32 6.24 13.79
CA PRO A 6 22.99 5.91 12.42
C PRO A 6 21.47 5.89 12.24
N PRO A 7 20.94 6.38 11.10
CA PRO A 7 19.50 6.40 10.87
C PRO A 7 18.93 4.98 11.02
N ALA A 8 17.84 4.87 11.78
CA ALA A 8 17.14 3.60 11.95
C ALA A 8 16.81 3.01 10.58
N ARG A 9 17.14 1.72 10.38
CA ARG A 9 16.86 1.02 9.13
C ARG A 9 15.35 1.08 8.88
N PRO A 10 14.87 1.61 7.74
CA PRO A 10 13.44 1.69 7.50
C PRO A 10 12.87 0.27 7.56
N VAL A 11 11.79 0.10 8.33
CA VAL A 11 11.07 -1.16 8.43
C VAL A 11 10.72 -1.60 7.00
N ARG A 12 11.34 -2.68 6.55
CA ARG A 12 11.07 -3.22 5.22
C ARG A 12 9.71 -3.90 5.28
N TRP A 13 8.82 -3.49 4.40
CA TRP A 13 7.62 -4.24 4.13
C TRP A 13 8.02 -5.57 3.51
N GLN A 14 7.59 -6.66 4.13
CA GLN A 14 7.73 -7.97 3.50
C GLN A 14 6.74 -8.03 2.35
N ALA A 15 7.17 -8.58 1.21
CA ALA A 15 6.35 -8.71 0.02
C ALA A 15 5.01 -9.44 0.31
N SER A 16 5.05 -10.41 1.23
CA SER A 16 3.87 -11.14 1.74
C SER A 16 2.81 -10.22 2.37
N HIS A 17 3.20 -9.18 3.10
CA HIS A 17 2.26 -8.25 3.73
C HIS A 17 1.48 -7.44 2.70
N ILE A 18 2.06 -7.17 1.54
CA ILE A 18 1.44 -6.36 0.49
C ILE A 18 0.35 -7.17 -0.21
N SER A 19 0.66 -8.43 -0.56
CA SER A 19 -0.32 -9.39 -1.08
C SER A 19 -1.43 -9.65 -0.07
N GLU A 20 -1.10 -9.76 1.23
CA GLU A 20 -2.10 -9.91 2.30
C GLU A 20 -3.03 -8.70 2.39
N ALA A 21 -2.48 -7.48 2.36
CA ALA A 21 -3.27 -6.25 2.36
C ALA A 21 -4.29 -6.23 1.21
N ARG A 22 -3.86 -6.54 -0.03
CA ARG A 22 -4.77 -6.65 -1.18
C ARG A 22 -5.85 -7.71 -0.96
N ASN A 23 -5.46 -8.90 -0.51
CA ASN A 23 -6.38 -10.00 -0.28
C ASN A 23 -7.43 -9.68 0.79
N ARG A 24 -7.07 -8.93 1.84
CA ARG A 24 -8.02 -8.45 2.87
C ARG A 24 -9.06 -7.48 2.31
N VAL A 25 -8.64 -6.57 1.43
CA VAL A 25 -9.57 -5.67 0.73
C VAL A 25 -10.46 -6.44 -0.23
N GLY A 26 -9.96 -7.55 -0.81
CA GLY A 26 -10.73 -8.45 -1.66
C GLY A 26 -10.82 -7.98 -3.11
N LEU A 27 -9.83 -7.20 -3.56
CA LEU A 27 -9.77 -6.67 -4.93
C LEU A 27 -8.76 -7.44 -5.80
N PRO A 28 -9.04 -7.56 -7.12
CA PRO A 28 -8.03 -7.91 -8.11
C PRO A 28 -6.81 -6.98 -8.07
N GLN A 29 -5.69 -7.44 -8.63
CA GLN A 29 -4.45 -6.67 -8.63
C GLN A 29 -4.58 -5.34 -9.41
N ALA A 30 -5.37 -5.31 -10.48
CA ALA A 30 -5.61 -4.11 -11.27
C ALA A 30 -6.33 -3.03 -10.45
N ASP A 31 -7.49 -3.38 -9.89
CA ASP A 31 -8.32 -2.47 -9.11
C ASP A 31 -7.62 -1.99 -7.84
N PHE A 32 -6.84 -2.86 -7.19
CA PHE A 32 -6.05 -2.46 -6.03
C PHE A 32 -4.90 -1.51 -6.40
N ALA A 33 -4.26 -1.70 -7.56
CA ALA A 33 -3.23 -0.79 -8.03
C ALA A 33 -3.80 0.59 -8.36
N GLU A 34 -4.97 0.63 -9.03
CA GLU A 34 -5.72 1.85 -9.31
C GLU A 34 -6.10 2.58 -8.02
N LEU A 35 -6.67 1.88 -7.05
CA LEU A 35 -7.01 2.44 -5.73
C LEU A 35 -5.79 3.05 -5.02
N LEU A 36 -4.61 2.43 -5.15
CA LEU A 36 -3.37 2.95 -4.57
C LEU A 36 -2.71 4.05 -5.42
N GLY A 37 -3.26 4.38 -6.59
CA GLY A 37 -2.70 5.37 -7.51
C GLY A 37 -1.37 4.95 -8.14
N VAL A 38 -1.17 3.64 -8.37
CA VAL A 38 0.06 3.10 -8.98
C VAL A 38 -0.24 2.16 -10.13
N SER A 39 0.74 1.92 -11.00
CA SER A 39 0.59 0.91 -12.05
C SER A 39 0.53 -0.51 -11.45
N VAL A 40 -0.16 -1.43 -12.14
CA VAL A 40 -0.15 -2.87 -11.81
C VAL A 40 1.29 -3.40 -11.73
N ARG A 41 2.16 -2.96 -12.65
CA ARG A 41 3.57 -3.33 -12.68
C ARG A 41 4.31 -2.88 -11.41
N THR A 42 3.99 -1.71 -10.88
CA THR A 42 4.53 -1.20 -9.60
C THR A 42 4.07 -2.07 -8.43
N LEU A 43 2.77 -2.39 -8.37
CA LEU A 43 2.22 -3.27 -7.33
C LEU A 43 2.87 -4.66 -7.38
N GLN A 44 3.07 -5.23 -8.57
CA GLN A 44 3.78 -6.50 -8.76
C GLN A 44 5.23 -6.46 -8.27
N ASP A 45 5.96 -5.36 -8.52
CA ASP A 45 7.32 -5.19 -7.97
C ASP A 45 7.32 -5.22 -6.44
N TRP A 46 6.28 -4.67 -5.82
CA TRP A 46 6.14 -4.67 -4.36
C TRP A 46 5.77 -6.05 -3.82
N GLU A 47 4.74 -6.69 -4.38
CA GLU A 47 4.27 -8.03 -3.98
C GLU A 47 5.31 -9.13 -4.24
N GLN A 48 6.29 -8.89 -5.11
CA GLN A 48 7.41 -9.80 -5.39
C GLN A 48 8.72 -9.36 -4.69
N GLY A 49 8.68 -8.29 -3.90
CA GLY A 49 9.82 -7.81 -3.10
C GLY A 49 10.97 -7.21 -3.92
N ARG A 50 10.75 -6.89 -5.21
CA ARG A 50 11.75 -6.23 -6.06
C ARG A 50 11.90 -4.74 -5.75
N ARG A 51 10.84 -4.10 -5.24
CA ARG A 51 10.85 -2.71 -4.80
C ARG A 51 10.04 -2.55 -3.51
N ASN A 52 10.27 -1.44 -2.83
CA ASN A 52 9.48 -1.07 -1.65
C ASN A 52 8.43 0.01 -2.00
N PRO A 53 7.26 -0.02 -1.34
CA PRO A 53 6.28 1.06 -1.41
C PRO A 53 6.83 2.35 -0.80
N SER A 54 6.38 3.50 -1.34
CA SER A 54 6.63 4.83 -0.77
C SER A 54 6.00 4.96 0.63
N GLY A 55 6.40 5.94 1.43
CA GLY A 55 5.82 6.15 2.77
C GLY A 55 4.29 6.34 2.77
N ALA A 56 3.76 7.03 1.77
CA ALA A 56 2.31 7.19 1.58
C ALA A 56 1.64 5.85 1.24
N ALA A 57 2.21 5.09 0.29
CA ALA A 57 1.70 3.77 -0.06
C ALA A 57 1.74 2.79 1.13
N GLN A 58 2.79 2.84 1.96
CA GLN A 58 2.86 2.06 3.20
C GLN A 58 1.76 2.41 4.19
N THR A 59 1.35 3.68 4.25
CA THR A 59 0.24 4.10 5.10
C THR A 59 -1.07 3.53 4.59
N LEU A 60 -1.32 3.60 3.28
CA LEU A 60 -2.49 2.97 2.66
C LEU A 60 -2.51 1.44 2.84
N LEU A 61 -1.35 0.78 2.73
CA LEU A 61 -1.23 -0.66 2.99
C LEU A 61 -1.56 -1.00 4.47
N ARG A 62 -1.20 -0.16 5.44
CA ARG A 62 -1.65 -0.34 6.84
C ARG A 62 -3.16 -0.19 6.96
N VAL A 63 -3.74 0.80 6.29
CA VAL A 63 -5.20 0.98 6.27
C VAL A 63 -5.87 -0.25 5.64
N ALA A 64 -5.34 -0.77 4.54
CA ALA A 64 -5.83 -2.01 3.92
C ALA A 64 -5.79 -3.22 4.87
N MET A 65 -4.78 -3.29 5.75
CA MET A 65 -4.67 -4.38 6.72
C MET A 65 -5.61 -4.23 7.91
N LEU A 66 -5.79 -3.01 8.42
CA LEU A 66 -6.53 -2.70 9.65
C LEU A 66 -8.02 -2.43 9.40
N HIS A 67 -8.34 -1.78 8.29
CA HIS A 67 -9.67 -1.29 7.92
C HIS A 67 -9.98 -1.54 6.43
N PRO A 68 -9.94 -2.80 5.95
CA PRO A 68 -10.13 -3.14 4.53
C PRO A 68 -11.47 -2.65 3.95
N GLU A 69 -12.51 -2.57 4.77
CA GLU A 69 -13.83 -2.04 4.41
C GLU A 69 -13.80 -0.57 3.99
N THR A 70 -12.90 0.24 4.57
CA THR A 70 -12.74 1.64 4.18
C THR A 70 -12.30 1.74 2.72
N LEU A 71 -11.31 0.93 2.35
CA LEU A 71 -10.76 0.90 1.00
C LEU A 71 -11.72 0.28 -0.02
N ARG A 72 -12.48 -0.74 0.37
CA ARG A 72 -13.52 -1.34 -0.49
C ARG A 72 -14.65 -0.37 -0.80
N HIS A 73 -15.03 0.49 0.15
CA HIS A 73 -16.00 1.54 -0.11
C HIS A 73 -15.45 2.59 -1.09
N LEU A 74 -14.18 2.97 -0.97
CA LEU A 74 -13.55 3.94 -1.90
C LEU A 74 -13.48 3.41 -3.34
N SER A 75 -13.28 2.11 -3.56
CA SER A 75 -13.32 1.54 -4.92
C SER A 75 -14.74 1.47 -5.50
N SER A 76 -15.77 1.56 -4.65
CA SER A 76 -17.18 1.47 -5.05
C SER A 76 -17.85 2.84 -5.21
N GLN A 77 -17.18 3.93 -4.79
CA GLN A 77 -17.70 5.28 -4.95
C GLN A 77 -17.00 5.95 -6.13
N ASP A 78 -17.77 6.30 -7.17
CA ASP A 78 -17.42 7.42 -8.06
C ASP A 78 -17.16 8.62 -7.16
N ALA A 79 -15.97 9.22 -7.31
CA ALA A 79 -15.43 10.22 -6.42
C ALA A 79 -16.52 11.19 -5.91
N PRO A 80 -16.59 11.47 -4.60
CA PRO A 80 -17.51 12.49 -4.11
C PRO A 80 -17.26 13.75 -4.93
N ALA A 81 -18.33 14.33 -5.48
CA ALA A 81 -18.29 15.59 -6.18
C ALA A 81 -17.79 16.64 -5.19
N TRP A 82 -16.47 16.76 -5.07
CA TRP A 82 -15.83 17.75 -4.25
C TRP A 82 -16.20 19.11 -4.86
N PRO A 83 -16.81 20.02 -4.11
CA PRO A 83 -17.21 21.33 -4.63
C PRO A 83 -16.01 22.17 -5.06
#